data_AF-A0A7L0IFB9-F1
#
_entry.id   AF-A0A7L0IFB9-F1
#
_cell.length_a   1.000
_cell.length_b   1.000
_cell.length_c   1.000
_cell.angle_alpha   90.00
_cell.angle_beta   90.00
_cell.angle_gamma   90.00
#
_symmetry.space_group_name_H-M   'P 1'
#
loop_
_entity.id
_entity.type
_entity.pdbx_description
1 polymer ?
#
loop_
_entity_poly.entity_id
_entity_poly.type
_entity_poly.pdbx_seq_one_letter_code
_entity_poly.pdbx_strand_id
1 'polypeptide(L)'
;RLTLILSCPMDLKNFPMDVQTCIMQLESFGYTMNDLIFEWQEKGAVQVAEGLTLPQFLLKEEKDLCYCTKHYNTGKFTCIEVRFHLERQMGYYLIQMYIPSLLIVILSWVSFWINMDAAPARVALGITTVLTMTTQSSGSRASLPKV
;
A
#
# COMPACT_ATOMS: atom_id res chain seq x y z
N ARG A 1 -7.15 23.88 -13.36
CA ARG A 1 -7.51 22.87 -12.33
C ARG A 1 -7.83 21.58 -13.06
N LEU A 2 -7.13 20.49 -12.75
CA LEU A 2 -7.34 19.16 -13.35
C LEU A 2 -7.56 18.15 -12.22
N THR A 3 -8.37 17.13 -12.48
CA THR A 3 -8.51 15.95 -11.61
C THR A 3 -8.04 14.76 -12.42
N LEU A 4 -7.02 14.05 -11.92
CA LEU A 4 -6.38 12.95 -12.63
C LEU A 4 -6.56 11.65 -11.84
N ILE A 5 -6.85 10.57 -12.54
CA ILE A 5 -6.79 9.22 -12.02
C ILE A 5 -5.50 8.61 -12.58
N LEU A 6 -4.50 8.43 -11.72
CA LEU A 6 -3.19 7.93 -12.11
C LEU A 6 -3.06 6.46 -11.75
N SER A 7 -2.40 5.70 -12.63
CA SER A 7 -2.02 4.33 -12.33
C SER A 7 -0.79 4.30 -11.42
N CYS A 8 -0.84 3.50 -10.36
CA CYS A 8 0.27 3.28 -9.45
C CYS A 8 0.40 1.77 -9.20
N PRO A 9 1.37 1.09 -9.85
CA PRO A 9 1.63 -0.33 -9.57
C PRO A 9 2.22 -0.46 -8.16
N MET A 10 1.55 -1.22 -7.30
CA MET A 10 1.93 -1.39 -5.89
C MET A 10 2.71 -2.69 -5.67
N ASP A 11 3.75 -2.65 -4.83
CA ASP A 11 4.43 -3.86 -4.32
C ASP A 11 3.92 -4.16 -2.89
N LEU A 12 3.18 -5.26 -2.76
CA LEU A 12 2.49 -5.63 -1.51
C LEU A 12 3.21 -6.72 -0.71
N LYS A 13 4.48 -7.04 -1.02
CA LYS A 13 5.25 -8.09 -0.31
C LYS A 13 5.27 -7.93 1.21
N ASN A 14 5.42 -6.69 1.67
CA ASN A 14 5.54 -6.37 3.10
C ASN A 14 4.23 -5.86 3.71
N PHE A 15 3.08 -6.06 3.04
CA PHE A 15 1.79 -5.60 3.55
C PHE A 15 1.54 -6.14 4.99
N PRO A 16 1.10 -5.30 5.95
CA PRO A 16 0.74 -3.88 5.84
C PRO A 16 1.87 -2.88 6.18
N MET A 17 3.12 -3.35 6.35
CA MET A 17 4.35 -2.55 6.56
C MET A 17 4.99 -2.11 5.25
N ASP A 18 4.19 -1.68 4.28
CA ASP A 18 4.64 -1.29 2.96
C ASP A 18 4.77 0.23 2.80
N VAL A 19 5.75 0.62 1.98
CA VAL A 19 5.88 1.99 1.44
C VAL A 19 5.67 1.88 -0.05
N GLN A 20 4.70 2.63 -0.58
CA GLN A 20 4.38 2.66 -1.99
C GLN A 20 4.97 3.90 -2.65
N THR A 21 5.54 3.74 -3.84
CA THR A 21 6.05 4.85 -4.64
C THR A 21 5.12 5.05 -5.84
N CYS A 22 4.28 6.08 -5.76
CA CYS A 22 3.37 6.42 -6.85
C CYS A 22 3.94 7.54 -7.71
N ILE A 23 3.89 7.35 -9.03
CA ILE A 23 4.50 8.27 -9.99
C ILE A 23 3.46 9.08 -10.75
N MET A 24 3.83 10.31 -11.10
CA MET A 24 3.09 11.13 -12.05
C MET A 24 4.06 11.56 -13.15
N GLN A 25 3.74 11.21 -14.40
CA GLN A 25 4.53 11.56 -15.58
C GLN A 25 3.81 12.63 -16.38
N LEU A 26 4.56 13.66 -16.80
CA LEU A 26 4.10 14.69 -17.73
C LEU A 26 4.97 14.61 -18.98
N GLU A 27 4.34 14.42 -20.14
CA GLU A 27 5.01 14.13 -21.40
C GLU A 27 4.45 14.99 -22.54
N SER A 28 5.32 15.37 -23.48
CA SER A 28 4.90 15.99 -24.74
C SER A 28 4.37 14.93 -25.70
N PHE A 29 3.16 15.14 -26.22
CA PHE A 29 2.56 14.21 -27.18
C PHE A 29 3.02 14.46 -28.63
N GLY A 30 3.10 15.73 -29.05
CA GLY A 30 3.29 16.10 -30.46
C GLY A 30 4.64 16.74 -30.80
N TYR A 31 5.35 17.27 -29.81
CA TYR A 31 6.62 17.97 -30.00
C TYR A 31 7.79 17.11 -29.54
N THR A 32 8.81 17.00 -30.38
CA THR A 32 10.03 16.28 -30.06
C THR A 32 10.92 17.10 -29.12
N MET A 33 11.96 16.48 -28.55
CA MET A 33 12.96 17.15 -27.72
C MET A 33 13.66 18.33 -28.40
N ASN A 34 13.66 18.39 -29.74
CA ASN A 34 14.27 19.50 -30.48
C ASN A 34 13.40 20.77 -30.44
N ASP A 35 12.09 20.60 -30.24
CA ASP A 35 11.12 21.70 -30.27
C ASP A 35 10.67 22.10 -28.86
N LEU A 36 10.61 21.14 -27.94
CA LEU A 36 10.08 21.35 -26.59
C LEU A 36 10.81 20.49 -25.55
N ILE A 37 11.24 21.12 -24.46
CA ILE A 37 11.89 20.48 -23.31
C ILE A 37 11.14 20.87 -22.04
N PHE A 38 10.80 19.88 -21.21
CA PHE A 38 10.19 20.07 -19.90
C PHE A 38 11.27 20.01 -18.83
N GLU A 39 11.23 20.98 -17.92
CA GLU A 39 12.15 21.10 -16.80
C GLU A 39 11.37 21.36 -15.52
N TRP A 40 11.84 20.79 -14.41
CA TRP A 40 11.29 21.10 -13.10
C TRP A 40 11.78 22.47 -12.65
N GLN A 41 10.92 23.21 -11.95
CA GLN A 41 11.33 24.45 -11.32
C GLN A 41 12.31 24.16 -10.17
N GLU A 42 13.45 24.87 -10.11
CA GLU A 42 14.48 24.64 -9.08
C GLU A 42 13.97 24.77 -7.64
N LYS A 43 12.99 25.65 -7.42
CA LYS A 43 12.40 25.91 -6.10
C LYS A 43 10.91 25.64 -6.13
N GLY A 44 10.45 24.76 -5.25
CA GLY A 44 9.02 24.52 -5.02
C GLY A 44 8.28 23.96 -6.22
N ALA A 45 8.92 23.06 -7.00
CA ALA A 45 8.33 22.44 -8.18
C ALA A 45 6.99 21.73 -7.89
N VAL A 46 6.87 21.15 -6.68
CA VAL A 46 5.68 20.43 -6.23
C VAL A 46 5.30 20.96 -4.85
N GLN A 47 4.16 21.64 -4.79
CA GLN A 47 3.60 22.20 -3.56
C GLN A 47 2.37 21.39 -3.16
N VAL A 48 2.29 21.06 -1.87
CA VAL A 48 1.17 20.35 -1.28
C VAL A 48 0.41 21.34 -0.41
N ALA A 49 -0.93 21.29 -0.44
CA ALA A 49 -1.76 22.16 0.38
C ALA A 49 -1.51 21.92 1.88
N GLU A 50 -1.47 23.00 2.65
CA GLU A 50 -1.37 22.91 4.11
C GLU A 50 -2.55 22.12 4.68
N GLY A 51 -2.27 21.17 5.57
CA GLY A 51 -3.29 20.30 6.17
C GLY A 51 -3.81 19.18 5.27
N LEU A 52 -3.17 18.90 4.11
CA LEU A 52 -3.52 17.72 3.33
C LEU A 52 -3.14 16.44 4.11
N THR A 53 -4.14 15.64 4.42
CA THR A 53 -3.97 14.34 5.09
C THR A 53 -4.68 13.23 4.31
N LEU A 54 -4.07 12.06 4.23
CA LEU A 54 -4.73 10.86 3.72
C LEU A 54 -5.07 9.92 4.90
N PRO A 55 -6.24 9.25 4.88
CA PRO A 55 -6.69 8.44 6.02
C PRO A 55 -5.95 7.10 6.18
N GLN A 56 -5.32 6.58 5.13
CA GLN A 56 -4.64 5.29 5.12
C GLN A 56 -3.13 5.39 4.93
N PHE A 57 -2.65 6.54 4.49
CA PHE A 57 -1.26 6.76 4.10
C PHE A 57 -0.74 8.07 4.66
N LEU A 58 0.54 8.09 4.98
CA LEU A 58 1.30 9.29 5.22
C LEU A 58 2.07 9.64 3.94
N LEU A 59 1.86 10.84 3.41
CA LEU A 59 2.66 11.35 2.31
C LEU A 59 4.00 11.86 2.87
N LYS A 60 5.12 11.29 2.44
CA LYS A 60 6.44 11.78 2.85
C LYS A 60 6.72 13.16 2.27
N GLU A 61 7.48 13.96 3.01
CA GLU A 61 7.84 15.31 2.60
C GLU A 61 8.82 15.32 1.41
N GLU A 62 9.69 14.31 1.33
CA GLU A 62 10.62 14.14 0.20
C GLU A 62 9.86 13.59 -1.02
N LYS A 63 10.01 14.29 -2.16
CA LYS A 63 9.50 13.86 -3.46
C LYS A 63 10.67 13.81 -4.43
N ASP A 64 10.79 12.72 -5.17
CA ASP A 64 11.84 12.61 -6.18
C ASP A 64 11.37 13.27 -7.46
N LEU A 65 12.16 14.21 -7.97
CA LEU A 65 11.97 14.83 -9.28
C LEU A 65 12.94 14.19 -10.25
N CYS A 66 12.42 13.60 -11.32
CA CYS A 66 13.18 12.81 -12.28
C CYS A 66 12.79 13.18 -13.72
N TYR A 67 13.62 12.76 -14.68
CA TYR A 67 13.32 12.80 -16.10
C TYR A 67 12.98 11.40 -16.60
N CYS A 68 11.98 11.30 -17.47
CA CYS A 68 11.44 10.03 -17.97
C CYS A 68 11.39 9.98 -19.50
N THR A 69 12.32 10.67 -20.17
CA THR A 69 12.35 10.87 -21.62
C THR A 69 12.01 9.59 -22.40
N LYS A 70 10.96 9.66 -23.24
CA LYS A 70 10.45 8.50 -23.95
C LYS A 70 11.02 8.42 -25.35
N HIS A 71 11.24 7.19 -25.80
CA HIS A 71 11.74 6.85 -27.11
C HIS A 71 10.68 6.01 -27.83
N TYR A 72 10.05 6.59 -28.83
CA TYR A 72 9.11 5.89 -29.71
C TYR A 72 9.68 5.84 -31.13
N ASN A 73 9.04 5.06 -31.99
CA ASN A 73 9.41 4.96 -33.39
C ASN A 73 9.29 6.30 -34.14
N THR A 74 8.44 7.21 -33.65
CA THR A 74 8.21 8.55 -34.19
C THR A 74 9.23 9.59 -33.70
N GLY A 75 10.05 9.29 -32.69
CA GLY A 75 11.04 10.22 -32.16
C GLY A 75 11.24 10.14 -30.65
N LYS A 76 12.02 11.09 -30.13
CA LYS A 76 12.32 11.27 -28.70
C LYS A 76 11.49 12.42 -28.13
N PHE A 77 10.74 12.15 -27.06
CA PHE A 77 9.77 13.08 -26.48
C PHE A 77 10.15 13.43 -25.04
N THR A 78 10.06 14.72 -24.70
CA THR A 78 10.34 15.20 -23.35
C THR A 78 9.34 14.65 -22.34
N CYS A 79 9.83 14.22 -21.18
CA CYS A 79 9.02 13.67 -20.11
C CYS A 79 9.69 13.97 -18.76
N ILE A 80 8.91 14.49 -17.82
CA ILE A 80 9.30 14.69 -16.43
C ILE A 80 8.41 13.86 -15.50
N GLU A 81 9.00 13.35 -14.43
CA GLU A 81 8.35 12.45 -13.46
C GLU A 81 8.52 12.99 -12.05
N VAL A 82 7.45 12.95 -11.26
CA VAL A 82 7.52 13.11 -9.81
C VAL A 82 7.13 11.81 -9.13
N ARG A 83 7.85 11.45 -8.07
CA ARG A 83 7.56 10.28 -7.22
C ARG A 83 7.05 10.72 -5.86
N PHE A 84 5.90 10.18 -5.48
CA PHE A 84 5.31 10.35 -4.17
C PHE A 84 5.52 9.07 -3.35
N HIS A 85 6.19 9.20 -2.22
CA HIS A 85 6.35 8.10 -1.26
C HIS A 85 5.20 8.13 -0.26
N LEU A 86 4.38 7.08 -0.30
CA LEU A 86 3.20 6.88 0.52
C LEU A 86 3.46 5.75 1.52
N GLU A 87 3.58 6.09 2.79
CA GLU A 87 3.79 5.12 3.87
C GLU A 87 2.45 4.70 4.48
N ARG A 88 2.16 3.41 4.52
CA ARG A 88 0.87 2.92 5.03
C ARG A 88 0.77 3.10 6.55
N GLN A 89 -0.36 3.63 7.02
CA GLN A 89 -0.62 3.75 8.45
C GLN A 89 -1.05 2.42 9.06
N MET A 90 -0.41 2.06 10.18
CA MET A 90 -0.57 0.75 10.80
C MET A 90 -1.68 0.58 11.82
N GLY A 91 -2.19 1.67 12.38
CA GLY A 91 -3.13 1.61 13.50
C GLY A 91 -4.36 0.74 13.20
N TYR A 92 -4.91 0.86 11.99
CA TYR A 92 -6.05 0.06 11.56
C TYR A 92 -5.74 -1.45 11.52
N TYR A 93 -4.62 -1.84 10.92
CA TYR A 93 -4.24 -3.25 10.78
C TYR A 93 -3.87 -3.89 12.12
N LEU A 94 -3.26 -3.13 13.03
CA LEU A 94 -3.00 -3.60 14.39
C LEU A 94 -4.28 -3.98 15.11
N ILE A 95 -5.29 -3.10 15.08
CA ILE A 95 -6.55 -3.28 15.80
C ILE A 95 -7.41 -4.37 15.16
N GLN A 96 -7.51 -4.40 13.83
CA GLN A 96 -8.46 -5.29 13.15
C GLN A 96 -7.88 -6.66 12.78
N MET A 97 -6.56 -6.77 12.61
CA MET A 97 -5.91 -8.02 12.20
C MET A 97 -5.04 -8.59 13.32
N TYR A 98 -4.01 -7.86 13.75
CA TYR A 98 -3.00 -8.42 14.68
C TYR A 98 -3.55 -8.74 16.08
N ILE A 99 -4.31 -7.82 16.69
CA ILE A 99 -4.86 -8.04 18.04
C ILE A 99 -5.80 -9.25 18.06
N PRO A 100 -6.80 -9.38 17.18
CA PRO A 100 -7.67 -10.55 17.14
C PRO A 100 -6.91 -11.85 16.86
N SER A 101 -5.92 -11.86 15.95
CA SER A 101 -5.08 -13.05 15.71
C SER A 101 -4.33 -13.49 16.98
N LEU A 102 -3.75 -12.53 17.72
CA LEU A 102 -3.05 -12.82 18.97
C LEU A 102 -4.00 -13.40 20.03
N LEU A 103 -5.21 -12.85 20.15
CA LEU A 103 -6.23 -13.37 21.07
C LEU A 103 -6.62 -14.81 20.74
N ILE A 104 -6.76 -15.16 19.45
CA ILE A 104 -7.05 -16.53 19.02
C ILE A 104 -5.92 -17.48 19.42
N VAL A 105 -4.66 -17.06 19.27
CA VAL A 105 -3.50 -17.86 19.70
C VAL A 105 -3.52 -18.07 21.22
N ILE A 106 -3.78 -17.03 22.01
CA ILE A 106 -3.89 -17.13 23.48
C ILE A 106 -5.03 -18.08 23.87
N LEU A 107 -6.20 -17.98 23.21
CA LEU A 107 -7.33 -18.89 23.45
C LEU A 107 -6.98 -20.35 23.16
N SER A 108 -6.15 -20.60 22.14
CA SER A 108 -5.68 -21.97 21.85
C SER A 108 -4.85 -22.56 23.00
N TRP A 109 -4.08 -21.73 23.71
CA TRP A 109 -3.25 -22.16 24.84
C TRP A 109 -4.06 -22.51 26.09
N VAL A 110 -5.28 -21.97 26.23
CA VAL A 110 -6.20 -22.32 27.33
C VAL A 110 -6.54 -23.82 27.33
N SER A 111 -6.53 -24.46 26.16
CA SER A 111 -6.75 -25.91 26.02
C SER A 111 -5.75 -26.77 26.81
N PHE A 112 -4.55 -26.25 27.11
CA PHE A 112 -3.55 -26.94 27.92
C PHE A 112 -3.90 -27.02 29.41
N TRP A 113 -4.75 -26.11 29.90
CA TRP A 113 -5.19 -26.08 31.29
C TRP A 113 -6.44 -26.93 31.55
N ILE A 114 -7.10 -27.42 30.51
CA ILE A 114 -8.30 -28.24 30.61
C ILE A 114 -7.90 -29.69 30.87
N ASN A 115 -8.57 -30.33 31.84
CA ASN A 115 -8.34 -31.72 32.20
C ASN A 115 -8.47 -32.64 30.97
N MET A 116 -7.60 -33.65 30.86
CA MET A 116 -7.52 -34.57 29.73
C MET A 116 -8.82 -35.36 29.52
N ASP A 117 -9.56 -35.63 30.59
CA ASP A 117 -10.83 -36.37 30.55
C ASP A 117 -11.94 -35.58 29.82
N ALA A 118 -11.83 -34.25 29.77
CA ALA A 118 -12.75 -33.37 29.05
C ALA A 118 -12.37 -33.25 27.55
N ALA A 119 -12.20 -34.39 26.88
CA ALA A 119 -11.82 -34.45 25.47
C ALA A 119 -12.75 -33.62 24.53
N PRO A 120 -14.09 -33.63 24.68
CA PRO A 120 -14.98 -32.84 23.81
C PRO A 120 -14.71 -31.34 23.87
N ALA A 121 -14.39 -30.81 25.06
CA ALA A 121 -14.12 -29.38 25.25
C ALA A 121 -12.82 -28.95 24.55
N ARG A 122 -11.76 -29.76 24.69
CA ARG A 122 -10.46 -29.49 24.05
C ARG A 122 -10.55 -29.55 22.53
N VAL A 123 -11.27 -30.54 21.99
CA VAL A 123 -11.50 -30.68 20.55
C VAL A 123 -12.34 -29.52 20.00
N ALA A 124 -13.41 -29.13 20.69
CA ALA A 124 -14.25 -28.02 20.28
C ALA A 124 -13.48 -26.68 20.24
N LEU A 125 -12.64 -26.41 21.25
CA LEU A 125 -11.77 -25.22 21.26
C LEU A 125 -10.72 -25.25 20.14
N GLY A 126 -10.11 -26.42 19.88
CA GLY A 126 -9.15 -26.57 18.78
C GLY A 126 -9.79 -26.32 17.41
N ILE A 127 -10.97 -26.87 17.16
CA ILE A 127 -11.67 -26.70 15.87
C ILE A 127 -12.10 -25.24 15.68
N THR A 128 -12.70 -24.63 16.72
CA THR A 128 -13.19 -23.25 16.61
C THR A 128 -12.05 -22.26 16.38
N THR A 129 -10.93 -22.37 17.10
CA THR A 129 -9.76 -21.51 16.90
C THR A 129 -9.17 -21.62 15.49
N VAL A 130 -9.02 -22.84 14.96
CA VAL A 130 -8.52 -23.08 13.59
C VAL A 130 -9.50 -22.52 12.54
N LEU A 131 -10.81 -22.75 12.72
CA LEU A 131 -11.82 -22.23 11.79
C LEU A 131 -11.82 -20.69 11.80
N THR A 132 -11.80 -20.07 12.98
CA THR A 132 -11.74 -18.61 13.10
C THR A 132 -10.48 -18.03 12.45
N MET A 133 -9.31 -18.67 12.63
CA MET A 133 -8.07 -18.25 11.98
C MET A 133 -8.16 -18.35 10.45
N THR A 134 -8.79 -19.41 9.94
CA THR A 134 -9.01 -19.60 8.50
C THR A 134 -9.94 -18.52 7.93
N THR A 135 -11.05 -18.23 8.61
CA THR A 135 -11.97 -17.16 8.24
C THR A 135 -11.28 -15.80 8.26
N GLN A 136 -10.48 -15.51 9.28
CA GLN A 136 -9.73 -14.27 9.40
C GLN A 136 -8.68 -14.11 8.29
N SER A 137 -7.94 -15.18 7.96
CA SER A 137 -6.96 -15.19 6.86
C SER A 137 -7.60 -14.96 5.49
N SER A 138 -8.83 -15.46 5.29
CA SER A 138 -9.59 -15.18 4.08
C SER A 138 -10.08 -13.73 4.07
N GLY A 139 -10.61 -13.25 5.20
CA GLY A 139 -11.11 -11.89 5.37
C GLY A 139 -10.04 -10.82 5.16
N SER A 140 -8.81 -11.05 5.65
CA SER A 140 -7.70 -10.10 5.50
C SER A 140 -7.25 -9.93 4.05
N ARG A 141 -7.52 -10.91 3.18
CA ARG A 141 -7.19 -10.88 1.75
C ARG A 141 -8.35 -10.41 0.87
N ALA A 142 -9.56 -10.25 1.42
CA ALA A 142 -10.75 -9.91 0.64
C ALA A 142 -10.71 -8.51 0.01
N SER A 143 -9.99 -7.57 0.64
CA SER A 143 -9.83 -6.18 0.18
C SER A 143 -8.57 -5.95 -0.66
N LEU A 144 -7.75 -6.98 -0.89
CA LEU A 144 -6.51 -6.88 -1.65
C LEU A 144 -6.71 -7.44 -3.07
N PRO A 145 -5.98 -6.90 -4.07
CA PRO A 145 -5.94 -7.52 -5.39
C PRO A 145 -5.39 -8.95 -5.27
N LYS A 146 -5.86 -9.84 -6.14
CA LYS A 146 -5.32 -11.19 -6.26
C LYS A 146 -3.94 -11.09 -6.90
N VAL A 147 -2.91 -11.08 -6.05
CA VAL A 147 -1.49 -11.11 -6.42
C VAL A 147 -0.97 -12.53 -6.58
#